data_AF-A0A4W5JYP4-F1
#
_entry.id   AF-A0A4W5JYP4-F1
#
_cell.length_a   1.000
_cell.length_b   1.000
_cell.length_c   1.000
_cell.angle_alpha   90.00
_cell.angle_beta   90.00
_cell.angle_gamma   90.00
#
_symmetry.space_group_name_H-M   'P 1'
#
loop_
_entity.id
_entity.type
_entity.pdbx_description
1 polymer ?
#
loop_
_entity_poly.entity_id
_entity_poly.type
_entity_poly.pdbx_seq_one_letter_code
_entity_poly.pdbx_strand_id
1 'polypeptide(L)'
;LAAGEAKMLLSSIDEFLLCLEIATPVFMETSVASKVLQQDDLDLDAAYSVLDGVLERVVELRRDNQFSQIYNTATTIAEENDISIPTNIPGRQRKVPAKLKYTSKSAREDDAVQTLEEYYRGRTYYTFLDRLRQELERRFYGEGKTRDIVMSLQRLTDPEQWKDTGQGVDTAHSLCEFYGLQGEETNLQTELRVFHASYKFFFELFKLCKIAVSIPVSTASCELSFSALKLVKTYLRSTMSDDRLSNLGVLSIECPNRLAKTIVFLMTPTWDGTGQDK
;
A
#
# COMPACT_ATOMS: atom_id res chain seq x y z
N LEU A 1 8.45 14.09 -33.98
CA LEU A 1 9.09 12.91 -33.35
C LEU A 1 9.83 12.16 -34.44
N ALA A 2 11.16 12.04 -34.29
CA ALA A 2 11.97 11.34 -35.27
C ALA A 2 11.53 9.87 -35.34
N ALA A 3 11.53 9.25 -36.51
CA ALA A 3 11.08 7.86 -36.69
C ALA A 3 11.78 6.86 -35.73
N GLY A 4 12.99 7.19 -35.25
CA GLY A 4 13.69 6.42 -34.21
C GLY A 4 13.05 6.49 -32.82
N GLU A 5 12.52 7.64 -32.40
CA GLU A 5 11.82 7.81 -31.11
C GLU A 5 10.49 7.06 -31.11
N ALA A 6 9.74 7.16 -32.20
CA ALA A 6 8.49 6.43 -32.38
C ALA A 6 8.71 4.90 -32.33
N LYS A 7 9.79 4.41 -32.96
CA LYS A 7 10.15 2.99 -32.94
C LYS A 7 10.62 2.50 -31.56
N MET A 8 11.34 3.34 -30.81
CA MET A 8 11.72 3.02 -29.42
C MET A 8 10.50 2.93 -28.52
N LEU A 9 9.59 3.92 -28.59
CA LEU A 9 8.35 3.92 -27.81
C LEU A 9 7.48 2.70 -28.12
N LEU A 10 7.36 2.32 -29.39
CA LEU A 10 6.63 1.11 -29.79
C LEU A 10 7.25 -0.14 -29.13
N SER A 11 8.57 -0.32 -29.20
CA SER A 11 9.23 -1.46 -28.56
C SER A 11 9.09 -1.49 -27.02
N SER A 12 9.00 -0.31 -26.40
CA SER A 12 8.77 -0.20 -24.95
C SER A 12 7.33 -0.52 -24.55
N ILE A 13 6.36 -0.24 -25.41
CA ILE A 13 4.95 -0.61 -25.18
C ILE A 13 4.79 -2.13 -25.24
N ASP A 14 5.44 -2.78 -26.21
CA ASP A 14 5.39 -4.23 -26.39
C ASP A 14 5.96 -4.98 -25.16
N GLU A 15 7.09 -4.48 -24.61
CA GLU A 15 7.69 -5.01 -23.37
C GLU A 15 6.86 -4.69 -22.12
N PHE A 16 6.22 -3.52 -22.09
CA PHE A 16 5.37 -3.10 -20.98
C PHE A 16 4.12 -3.98 -20.84
N LEU A 17 3.48 -4.36 -21.95
CA LEU A 17 2.30 -5.23 -21.93
C LEU A 17 2.60 -6.57 -21.25
N LEU A 18 3.72 -7.20 -21.64
CA LEU A 18 4.13 -8.47 -21.06
C LEU A 18 4.49 -8.33 -19.57
N CYS A 19 5.16 -7.24 -19.19
CA CYS A 19 5.46 -6.97 -17.79
C CYS A 19 4.19 -6.72 -16.95
N LEU A 20 3.18 -6.07 -17.54
CA LEU A 20 1.91 -5.80 -16.88
C LEU A 20 1.13 -7.10 -16.66
N GLU A 21 1.03 -7.95 -17.67
CA GLU A 21 0.39 -9.27 -17.56
C GLU A 21 1.10 -10.19 -16.55
N ILE A 22 2.43 -10.14 -16.49
CA ILE A 22 3.20 -10.84 -15.45
C ILE A 22 2.90 -10.28 -14.05
N ALA A 23 2.72 -8.97 -13.93
CA ALA A 23 2.54 -8.32 -12.64
C ALA A 23 1.10 -8.47 -12.10
N THR A 24 0.09 -8.53 -12.96
CA THR A 24 -1.34 -8.66 -12.59
C THR A 24 -1.62 -9.79 -11.59
N PRO A 25 -1.28 -11.07 -11.84
CA PRO A 25 -1.58 -12.15 -10.91
C PRO A 25 -0.85 -11.97 -9.58
N VAL A 26 0.40 -11.50 -9.61
CA VAL A 26 1.19 -11.25 -8.40
C VAL A 26 0.61 -10.11 -7.57
N PHE A 27 0.12 -9.05 -8.21
CA PHE A 27 -0.55 -7.95 -7.54
C PHE A 27 -1.93 -8.34 -7.01
N MET A 28 -2.64 -9.24 -7.68
CA MET A 28 -3.91 -9.77 -7.16
C MET A 28 -3.70 -10.48 -5.82
N GLU A 29 -2.71 -11.36 -5.71
CA GLU A 29 -2.41 -12.06 -4.46
C GLU A 29 -1.95 -11.09 -3.35
N THR A 30 -1.05 -10.15 -3.67
CA THR A 30 -0.59 -9.16 -2.68
C THR A 30 -1.65 -8.11 -2.32
N SER A 31 -2.64 -7.86 -3.17
CA SER A 31 -3.74 -6.93 -2.89
C SER A 31 -4.60 -7.39 -1.72
N VAL A 32 -4.74 -8.70 -1.50
CA VAL A 32 -5.50 -9.27 -0.39
C VAL A 32 -4.83 -8.92 0.93
N ALA A 33 -3.52 -9.20 1.05
CA ALA A 33 -2.74 -8.81 2.23
C ALA A 33 -2.75 -7.29 2.44
N SER A 34 -2.61 -6.51 1.36
CA SER A 34 -2.62 -5.05 1.42
C SER A 34 -3.94 -4.49 1.98
N LYS A 35 -5.09 -5.06 1.58
CA LYS A 35 -6.41 -4.67 2.09
C LYS A 35 -6.55 -4.99 3.56
N VAL A 36 -6.16 -6.20 3.99
CA VAL A 36 -6.27 -6.61 5.39
C VAL A 36 -5.40 -5.71 6.27
N LEU A 37 -4.13 -5.50 5.91
CA LEU A 37 -3.21 -4.67 6.66
C LEU A 37 -3.59 -3.18 6.77
N GLN A 38 -4.53 -2.71 5.95
CA GLN A 38 -5.01 -1.32 5.94
C GLN A 38 -6.38 -1.15 6.58
N GLN A 39 -6.97 -2.20 7.18
CA GLN A 39 -8.22 -2.07 7.90
C GLN A 39 -8.04 -1.31 9.22
N ASP A 40 -9.02 -0.47 9.57
CA ASP A 40 -9.03 0.29 10.83
C ASP A 40 -9.17 -0.61 12.07
N ASP A 41 -9.82 -1.77 11.90
CA ASP A 41 -10.00 -2.81 12.92
C ASP A 41 -9.15 -4.03 12.56
N LEU A 42 -7.82 -3.86 12.68
CA LEU A 42 -6.85 -4.86 12.27
C LEU A 42 -6.63 -5.93 13.35
N ASP A 43 -7.05 -7.16 13.04
CA ASP A 43 -6.62 -8.36 13.76
C ASP A 43 -5.26 -8.82 13.21
N LEU A 44 -4.19 -8.71 14.01
CA LEU A 44 -2.83 -9.05 13.56
C LEU A 44 -2.67 -10.57 13.36
N ASP A 45 -3.31 -11.43 14.14
CA ASP A 45 -3.29 -12.89 14.01
C ASP A 45 -3.94 -13.31 12.68
N ALA A 46 -5.10 -12.72 12.36
CA ALA A 46 -5.72 -12.88 11.04
C ALA A 46 -4.84 -12.30 9.92
N ALA A 47 -4.22 -11.14 10.11
CA ALA A 47 -3.38 -10.50 9.11
C ALA A 47 -2.10 -11.30 8.80
N TYR A 48 -1.44 -11.85 9.82
CA TYR A 48 -0.29 -12.73 9.66
C TYR A 48 -0.67 -14.05 9.01
N SER A 49 -1.86 -14.59 9.30
CA SER A 49 -2.38 -15.78 8.62
C SER A 49 -2.59 -15.53 7.11
N VAL A 50 -3.11 -14.35 6.75
CA VAL A 50 -3.24 -13.94 5.34
C VAL A 50 -1.86 -13.73 4.69
N LEU A 51 -0.89 -13.17 5.41
CA LEU A 51 0.48 -13.01 4.91
C LEU A 51 1.18 -14.36 4.67
N ASP A 52 0.99 -15.33 5.58
CA ASP A 52 1.48 -16.70 5.43
C ASP A 52 0.89 -17.32 4.15
N GLY A 53 -0.43 -17.18 3.93
CA GLY A 53 -1.09 -17.65 2.71
C GLY A 53 -0.60 -16.97 1.42
N VAL A 54 -0.36 -15.65 1.45
CA VAL A 54 0.21 -14.94 0.29
C VAL A 54 1.63 -15.41 -0.02
N LEU A 55 2.46 -15.67 0.99
CA LEU A 55 3.81 -16.22 0.80
C LEU A 55 3.76 -17.62 0.17
N GLU A 56 2.89 -18.50 0.66
CA GLU A 56 2.68 -19.83 0.07
C GLU A 56 2.26 -19.71 -1.39
N ARG A 57 1.30 -18.82 -1.68
CA ARG A 57 0.80 -18.61 -3.03
C ARG A 57 1.86 -18.06 -3.99
N VAL A 58 2.72 -17.15 -3.53
CA VAL A 58 3.89 -16.65 -4.30
C VAL A 58 4.88 -17.79 -4.61
N VAL A 59 5.04 -18.75 -3.69
CA VAL A 59 5.88 -19.95 -3.92
C VAL A 59 5.21 -20.91 -4.91
N GLU A 60 3.90 -21.08 -4.86
CA GLU A 60 3.14 -21.88 -5.84
C GLU A 60 3.23 -21.30 -7.24
N LEU A 61 3.12 -19.98 -7.39
CA LEU A 61 3.27 -19.27 -8.66
C LEU A 61 4.61 -19.52 -9.36
N ARG A 62 5.63 -19.93 -8.60
CA ARG A 62 6.95 -20.33 -9.12
C ARG A 62 7.00 -21.80 -9.59
N ARG A 63 6.20 -22.69 -8.98
CA ARG A 63 6.25 -24.14 -9.22
C ARG A 63 5.36 -24.60 -10.37
N ASP A 64 4.28 -23.87 -10.67
CA ASP A 64 3.35 -24.22 -11.73
C ASP A 64 3.72 -23.65 -13.10
N ASN A 65 3.23 -24.30 -14.16
CA ASN A 65 3.35 -23.86 -15.56
C ASN A 65 2.51 -22.60 -15.89
N GLN A 66 2.21 -21.77 -14.90
CA GLN A 66 1.38 -20.57 -15.04
C GLN A 66 2.04 -19.52 -15.93
N PHE A 67 3.38 -19.47 -15.96
CA PHE A 67 4.08 -18.53 -16.83
C PHE A 67 3.71 -18.71 -18.30
N SER A 68 3.64 -19.95 -18.79
CA SER A 68 3.24 -20.21 -20.18
C SER A 68 1.79 -19.82 -20.44
N GLN A 69 0.90 -19.93 -19.44
CA GLN A 69 -0.48 -19.44 -19.57
C GLN A 69 -0.53 -17.91 -19.63
N ILE A 70 0.18 -17.22 -18.74
CA ILE A 70 0.28 -15.76 -18.72
C ILE A 70 0.89 -15.25 -20.03
N TYR A 71 1.93 -15.92 -20.53
CA TYR A 71 2.58 -15.60 -21.80
C TYR A 71 1.62 -15.78 -22.99
N ASN A 72 0.81 -16.84 -23.01
CA ASN A 72 -0.20 -17.05 -24.03
C ASN A 72 -1.32 -16.00 -23.97
N THR A 73 -1.83 -15.67 -22.77
CA THR A 73 -2.83 -14.61 -22.61
C THR A 73 -2.30 -13.25 -23.07
N ALA A 74 -1.05 -12.92 -22.71
CA ALA A 74 -0.38 -11.70 -23.17
C ALA A 74 -0.23 -11.68 -24.70
N THR A 75 0.06 -12.84 -25.31
CA THR A 75 0.15 -13.02 -26.76
C THR A 75 -1.21 -12.78 -27.42
N THR A 76 -2.30 -13.35 -26.88
CA THR A 76 -3.66 -13.14 -27.40
C THR A 76 -4.10 -11.68 -27.27
N ILE A 77 -3.84 -11.02 -26.13
CA ILE A 77 -4.17 -9.60 -25.95
C ILE A 77 -3.36 -8.72 -26.91
N ALA A 78 -2.10 -9.05 -27.17
CA ALA A 78 -1.29 -8.34 -28.14
C ALA A 78 -1.84 -8.50 -29.57
N GLU A 79 -2.23 -9.71 -29.95
CA GLU A 79 -2.87 -10.01 -31.24
C GLU A 79 -4.21 -9.28 -31.41
N GLU A 80 -5.03 -9.20 -30.36
CA GLU A 80 -6.33 -8.49 -30.38
C GLU A 80 -6.19 -6.97 -30.51
N ASN A 81 -5.06 -6.40 -30.10
CA ASN A 81 -4.81 -4.96 -30.12
C ASN A 81 -3.86 -4.52 -31.26
N ASP A 82 -3.58 -5.38 -32.24
CA ASP A 82 -2.62 -5.15 -33.33
C ASP A 82 -1.20 -4.79 -32.84
N ILE A 83 -0.81 -5.26 -31.65
CA ILE A 83 0.50 -5.01 -31.03
C ILE A 83 1.47 -6.13 -31.43
N SER A 84 2.59 -5.78 -32.05
CA SER A 84 3.61 -6.75 -32.46
C SER A 84 4.39 -7.24 -31.25
N ILE A 85 4.21 -8.50 -30.85
CA ILE A 85 4.94 -9.10 -29.73
C ILE A 85 6.46 -9.00 -30.00
N PRO A 86 7.28 -8.58 -29.02
CA PRO A 86 8.70 -8.42 -29.24
C PRO A 86 9.30 -9.77 -29.65
N THR A 87 9.84 -9.90 -30.87
CA THR A 87 10.45 -11.18 -31.31
C THR A 87 11.91 -11.29 -30.88
N ASN A 88 12.49 -10.22 -30.36
CA ASN A 88 13.91 -10.12 -30.03
C ASN A 88 14.13 -10.06 -28.51
N ILE A 89 15.07 -10.87 -28.03
CA ILE A 89 15.51 -10.85 -26.63
C ILE A 89 16.08 -9.46 -26.30
N PRO A 90 15.56 -8.75 -25.29
CA PRO A 90 16.08 -7.46 -24.88
C PRO A 90 17.53 -7.58 -24.37
N GLY A 91 18.45 -6.85 -25.02
CA GLY A 91 19.84 -6.71 -24.60
C GLY A 91 20.87 -7.35 -25.53
N ARG A 92 22.07 -6.78 -25.54
CA ARG A 92 23.21 -7.31 -26.31
C ARG A 92 23.64 -8.65 -25.72
N GLN A 93 23.38 -9.75 -26.42
CA GLN A 93 23.96 -11.04 -26.04
C GLN A 93 25.48 -10.92 -25.99
N ARG A 94 26.06 -11.19 -24.82
CA ARG A 94 27.50 -11.11 -24.60
C ARG A 94 28.13 -12.27 -25.38
N LYS A 95 28.76 -11.99 -26.53
CA LYS A 95 29.60 -12.98 -27.21
C LYS A 95 30.74 -13.32 -26.26
N VAL A 96 30.73 -14.54 -25.71
CA VAL A 96 31.83 -15.04 -24.91
C VAL A 96 33.09 -15.04 -25.80
N PRO A 97 34.20 -14.41 -25.37
CA PRO A 97 35.44 -14.40 -26.13
C PRO A 97 35.88 -15.83 -26.44
N ALA A 98 36.26 -16.11 -27.69
CA ALA A 98 36.59 -17.47 -28.14
C ALA A 98 37.67 -18.17 -27.29
N LYS A 99 38.53 -17.39 -26.61
CA LYS A 99 39.59 -17.88 -25.71
C LYS A 99 39.08 -18.49 -24.39
N LEU A 100 37.82 -18.25 -24.02
CA LEU A 100 37.20 -18.76 -22.79
C LEU A 100 36.33 -20.01 -23.01
N LYS A 101 36.24 -20.53 -24.24
CA LYS A 101 35.39 -21.70 -24.56
C LYS A 101 35.97 -23.04 -24.08
N TYR A 102 37.25 -23.10 -23.73
CA TYR A 102 37.95 -24.36 -23.41
C TYR A 102 38.37 -24.52 -21.94
N THR A 103 38.12 -23.53 -21.08
CA THR A 103 38.36 -23.67 -19.63
C THR A 103 37.08 -24.14 -18.96
N SER A 104 36.98 -25.44 -18.74
CA SER A 104 35.83 -26.22 -18.26
C SER A 104 35.40 -25.95 -16.81
N LYS A 105 35.60 -24.74 -16.27
CA LYS A 105 35.12 -24.36 -14.93
C LYS A 105 34.55 -22.94 -14.80
N SER A 106 34.41 -22.18 -15.89
CA SER A 106 33.95 -20.77 -15.79
C SER A 106 32.95 -20.31 -16.84
N ALA A 107 32.64 -21.11 -17.86
CA ALA A 107 31.54 -20.82 -18.76
C ALA A 107 30.33 -21.65 -18.32
N ARG A 108 29.45 -21.06 -17.52
CA ARG A 108 28.11 -21.63 -17.31
C ARG A 108 27.43 -21.69 -18.69
N GLU A 109 27.06 -22.89 -19.12
CA GLU A 109 26.20 -23.08 -20.29
C GLU A 109 24.79 -22.47 -20.07
N ASP A 110 24.46 -22.06 -18.84
CA ASP A 110 23.20 -21.39 -18.44
C ASP A 110 22.96 -19.99 -19.04
N ASP A 111 23.97 -19.32 -19.62
CA ASP A 111 23.81 -17.94 -20.11
C ASP A 111 23.31 -17.82 -21.57
N ALA A 112 23.08 -18.95 -22.25
CA ALA A 112 22.46 -18.96 -23.58
C ALA A 112 20.95 -19.11 -23.45
N VAL A 113 20.25 -18.02 -23.16
CA VAL A 113 18.78 -17.98 -23.22
C VAL A 113 18.34 -18.33 -24.64
N GLN A 114 17.67 -19.48 -24.83
CA GLN A 114 17.36 -20.04 -26.15
C GLN A 114 16.05 -19.46 -26.73
N THR A 115 15.12 -19.05 -25.87
CA THR A 115 13.83 -18.50 -26.28
C THR A 115 13.47 -17.22 -25.51
N LEU A 116 12.64 -16.37 -26.10
CA LEU A 116 12.14 -15.16 -25.46
C LEU A 116 11.32 -15.48 -24.19
N GLU A 117 10.56 -16.58 -24.23
CA GLU A 117 9.81 -17.10 -23.09
C GLU A 117 10.74 -17.43 -21.91
N GLU A 118 11.87 -18.10 -22.16
CA GLU A 118 12.87 -18.39 -21.13
C GLU A 118 13.53 -17.14 -20.55
N TYR A 119 13.75 -16.12 -21.38
CA TYR A 119 14.29 -14.83 -20.95
C TYR A 119 13.38 -14.20 -19.90
N TYR A 120 12.11 -13.97 -20.24
CA TYR A 120 11.16 -13.32 -19.37
C TYR A 120 10.83 -14.19 -18.16
N ARG A 121 10.78 -15.52 -18.32
CA ARG A 121 10.55 -16.47 -17.21
C ARG A 121 11.63 -16.37 -16.15
N GLY A 122 12.90 -16.50 -16.53
CA GLY A 122 14.01 -16.51 -15.59
C GLY A 122 14.36 -15.13 -15.05
N ARG A 123 14.49 -14.15 -15.94
CA ARG A 123 15.09 -12.85 -15.62
C ARG A 123 14.08 -11.83 -15.12
N THR A 124 12.82 -11.93 -15.52
CA THR A 124 11.77 -10.99 -15.11
C THR A 124 10.85 -11.64 -14.09
N TYR A 125 10.18 -12.73 -14.45
CA TYR A 125 9.15 -13.34 -13.60
C TYR A 125 9.72 -13.95 -12.31
N TYR A 126 10.65 -14.90 -12.39
CA TYR A 126 11.23 -15.52 -11.19
C TYR A 126 12.01 -14.52 -10.34
N THR A 127 12.73 -13.59 -10.98
CA THR A 127 13.44 -12.54 -10.24
C THR A 127 12.45 -11.63 -9.51
N PHE A 128 11.32 -11.30 -10.11
CA PHE A 128 10.26 -10.52 -9.48
C PHE A 128 9.61 -11.26 -8.31
N LEU A 129 9.22 -12.53 -8.48
CA LEU A 129 8.65 -13.35 -7.41
C LEU A 129 9.63 -13.52 -6.24
N ASP A 130 10.90 -13.84 -6.53
CA ASP A 130 11.93 -14.03 -5.51
C ASP A 130 12.20 -12.72 -4.76
N ARG A 131 12.23 -11.58 -5.47
CA ARG A 131 12.40 -10.27 -4.85
C ARG A 131 11.22 -9.89 -3.96
N LEU A 132 9.99 -10.15 -4.42
CA LEU A 132 8.78 -9.87 -3.67
C LEU A 132 8.71 -10.72 -2.41
N ARG A 133 8.97 -12.02 -2.52
CA ARG A 133 9.07 -12.93 -1.39
C ARG A 133 10.10 -12.45 -0.37
N GLN A 134 11.31 -12.12 -0.84
CA GLN A 134 12.37 -11.63 0.05
C GLN A 134 11.97 -10.35 0.78
N GLU A 135 11.29 -9.41 0.11
CA GLU A 135 10.84 -8.18 0.76
C GLU A 135 9.68 -8.40 1.73
N LEU A 136 8.76 -9.33 1.45
CA LEU A 136 7.72 -9.73 2.41
C LEU A 136 8.33 -10.40 3.64
N GLU A 137 9.21 -11.38 3.45
CA GLU A 137 9.91 -12.07 4.53
C GLU A 137 10.74 -11.07 5.36
N ARG A 138 11.50 -10.17 4.70
CA ARG A 138 12.30 -9.16 5.40
C ARG A 138 11.46 -8.19 6.21
N ARG A 139 10.27 -7.82 5.74
CA ARG A 139 9.39 -6.85 6.43
C ARG A 139 8.62 -7.45 7.59
N PHE A 140 8.10 -8.67 7.44
CA PHE A 140 7.16 -9.27 8.39
C PHE A 140 7.75 -10.41 9.24
N TYR A 141 8.83 -11.05 8.77
CA TYR A 141 9.43 -12.26 9.35
C TYR A 141 10.94 -12.12 9.60
N GLY A 142 11.45 -10.88 9.72
CA GLY A 142 12.87 -10.63 9.99
C GLY A 142 13.36 -11.34 11.27
N GLU A 143 14.68 -11.39 11.46
CA GLU A 143 15.39 -12.19 12.50
C GLU A 143 15.02 -11.88 13.98
N GLY A 144 14.08 -10.98 14.24
CA GLY A 144 13.65 -10.60 15.58
C GLY A 144 12.41 -11.35 16.07
N LYS A 145 12.27 -11.47 17.39
CA LYS A 145 11.04 -11.93 18.07
C LYS A 145 9.84 -10.96 17.92
N THR A 146 9.90 -9.99 17.01
CA THR A 146 8.89 -8.92 16.87
C THR A 146 7.52 -9.48 16.54
N ARG A 147 7.44 -10.43 15.61
CA ARG A 147 6.18 -11.14 15.31
C ARG A 147 5.65 -11.80 16.57
N ASP A 148 6.48 -12.58 17.25
CA ASP A 148 6.07 -13.35 18.43
C ASP A 148 5.59 -12.44 19.56
N ILE A 149 6.25 -11.31 19.78
CA ILE A 149 5.86 -10.30 20.78
C ILE A 149 4.53 -9.65 20.39
N VAL A 150 4.40 -9.21 19.13
CA VAL A 150 3.18 -8.54 18.64
C VAL A 150 1.98 -9.48 18.71
N MET A 151 2.16 -10.74 18.30
CA MET A 151 1.15 -11.79 18.38
C MET A 151 0.80 -12.13 19.83
N SER A 152 1.80 -12.19 20.72
CA SER A 152 1.59 -12.42 22.15
C SER A 152 0.80 -11.27 22.79
N LEU A 153 1.11 -10.01 22.46
CA LEU A 153 0.39 -8.84 22.95
C LEU A 153 -1.07 -8.83 22.46
N GLN A 154 -1.31 -9.18 21.20
CA GLN A 154 -2.67 -9.22 20.68
C GLN A 154 -3.51 -10.29 21.38
N ARG A 155 -2.94 -11.48 21.62
CA ARG A 155 -3.63 -12.56 22.35
C ARG A 155 -3.92 -12.20 23.80
N LEU A 156 -3.06 -11.38 24.41
CA LEU A 156 -3.30 -10.80 25.72
C LEU A 156 -4.29 -9.62 25.71
N THR A 157 -4.83 -9.22 24.55
CA THR A 157 -5.81 -8.14 24.49
C THR A 157 -7.24 -8.66 24.71
N ASP A 158 -7.55 -9.90 24.28
CA ASP A 158 -8.89 -10.50 24.44
C ASP A 158 -8.91 -11.53 25.60
N PRO A 159 -9.65 -11.27 26.70
CA PRO A 159 -9.74 -12.18 27.84
C PRO A 159 -10.36 -13.56 27.51
N GLU A 160 -11.16 -13.67 26.46
CA GLU A 160 -11.76 -14.94 26.04
C GLU A 160 -10.68 -15.93 25.56
N GLN A 161 -9.59 -15.42 24.97
CA GLN A 161 -8.47 -16.23 24.50
C GLN A 161 -7.61 -16.80 25.64
N TRP A 162 -7.81 -16.37 26.89
CA TRP A 162 -7.04 -16.86 28.05
C TRP A 162 -7.64 -18.11 28.68
N LYS A 163 -8.76 -18.61 28.14
CA LYS A 163 -9.41 -19.84 28.60
C LYS A 163 -8.69 -21.09 28.09
N ASP A 164 -7.95 -20.99 26.97
CA ASP A 164 -7.11 -22.06 26.48
C ASP A 164 -5.79 -22.10 27.26
N THR A 165 -5.75 -23.00 28.24
CA THR A 165 -4.67 -23.24 29.21
C THR A 165 -3.29 -23.50 28.57
N GLY A 166 -3.22 -23.75 27.26
CA GLY A 166 -1.97 -24.00 26.54
C GLY A 166 -1.34 -22.76 25.91
N GLN A 167 -2.09 -21.96 25.15
CA GLN A 167 -1.52 -20.90 24.29
C GLN A 167 -1.44 -19.53 24.99
N GLY A 168 -2.37 -19.21 25.90
CA GLY A 168 -2.33 -17.96 26.67
C GLY A 168 -1.22 -17.93 27.74
N VAL A 169 -0.85 -19.11 28.25
CA VAL A 169 0.24 -19.26 29.23
C VAL A 169 1.61 -19.16 28.53
N ASP A 170 1.75 -19.81 27.36
CA ASP A 170 2.99 -19.78 26.57
C ASP A 170 3.32 -18.38 26.02
N THR A 171 2.30 -17.61 25.64
CA THR A 171 2.45 -16.21 25.20
C THR A 171 2.84 -15.26 26.35
N ALA A 172 2.25 -15.45 27.53
CA ALA A 172 2.66 -14.72 28.73
C ALA A 172 4.10 -15.05 29.13
N HIS A 173 4.49 -16.33 29.06
CA HIS A 173 5.86 -16.77 29.29
C HIS A 173 6.86 -16.12 28.32
N SER A 174 6.53 -16.11 27.02
CA SER A 174 7.36 -15.50 25.98
C SER A 174 7.58 -13.99 26.20
N LEU A 175 6.55 -13.27 26.67
CA LEU A 175 6.67 -11.85 27.01
C LEU A 175 7.45 -11.62 28.32
N CYS A 176 7.19 -12.42 29.34
CA CYS A 176 7.95 -12.38 30.60
C CYS A 176 9.44 -12.66 30.37
N GLU A 177 9.78 -13.62 29.49
CA GLU A 177 11.17 -13.88 29.07
C GLU A 177 11.76 -12.64 28.36
N PHE A 178 11.03 -12.03 27.43
CA PHE A 178 11.50 -10.87 26.67
C PHE A 178 11.80 -9.66 27.57
N TYR A 179 10.94 -9.39 28.56
CA TYR A 179 11.11 -8.26 29.49
C TYR A 179 11.98 -8.59 30.72
N GLY A 180 12.46 -9.83 30.86
CA GLY A 180 13.27 -10.26 31.99
C GLY A 180 12.50 -10.47 33.30
N LEU A 181 11.18 -10.65 33.22
CA LEU A 181 10.26 -10.83 34.35
C LEU A 181 10.03 -12.32 34.63
N GLN A 182 11.10 -13.06 34.92
CA GLN A 182 11.03 -14.51 35.14
C GLN A 182 10.17 -14.85 36.37
N GLY A 183 9.13 -15.66 36.18
CA GLY A 183 8.30 -16.20 37.27
C GLY A 183 7.05 -15.37 37.64
N GLU A 184 6.75 -14.28 36.93
CA GLU A 184 5.57 -13.42 37.19
C GLU A 184 4.39 -13.63 36.23
N GLU A 185 4.38 -14.72 35.45
CA GLU A 185 3.37 -15.01 34.41
C GLU A 185 1.93 -14.98 34.95
N THR A 186 1.71 -15.60 36.12
CA THR A 186 0.40 -15.67 36.76
C THR A 186 -0.05 -14.31 37.31
N ASN A 187 0.88 -13.50 37.78
CA ASN A 187 0.61 -12.13 38.22
C ASN A 187 0.25 -11.24 37.02
N LEU A 188 1.02 -11.32 35.93
CA LEU A 188 0.75 -10.55 34.71
C LEU A 188 -0.66 -10.86 34.18
N GLN A 189 -1.02 -12.14 34.04
CA GLN A 189 -2.36 -12.52 33.61
C GLN A 189 -3.45 -12.03 34.56
N THR A 190 -3.22 -12.07 35.88
CA THR A 190 -4.21 -11.62 36.86
C THR A 190 -4.42 -10.11 36.80
N GLU A 191 -3.34 -9.33 36.77
CA GLU A 191 -3.38 -7.87 36.64
C GLU A 191 -4.04 -7.45 35.32
N LEU A 192 -3.76 -8.15 34.22
CA LEU A 192 -4.34 -7.84 32.92
C LEU A 192 -5.85 -8.16 32.90
N ARG A 193 -6.33 -9.19 33.62
CA ARG A 193 -7.78 -9.45 33.79
C ARG A 193 -8.45 -8.30 34.52
N VAL A 194 -7.85 -7.85 35.63
CA VAL A 194 -8.35 -6.74 36.44
C VAL A 194 -8.35 -5.44 35.64
N PHE A 195 -7.28 -5.19 34.90
CA PHE A 195 -7.16 -4.04 34.00
C PHE A 195 -8.23 -4.07 32.92
N HIS A 196 -8.44 -5.19 32.22
CA HIS A 196 -9.44 -5.27 31.16
C HIS A 196 -10.87 -5.07 31.69
N ALA A 197 -11.19 -5.68 32.84
CA ALA A 197 -12.49 -5.47 33.50
C ALA A 197 -12.73 -3.99 33.85
N SER A 198 -11.69 -3.31 34.31
CA SER A 198 -11.72 -1.88 34.64
C SER A 198 -11.72 -0.99 33.39
N TYR A 199 -10.96 -1.36 32.36
CA TYR A 199 -10.78 -0.60 31.12
C TYR A 199 -12.09 -0.43 30.37
N LYS A 200 -12.96 -1.45 30.35
CA LYS A 200 -14.29 -1.34 29.74
C LYS A 200 -15.12 -0.21 30.34
N PHE A 201 -15.00 0.02 31.65
CA PHE A 201 -15.65 1.12 32.34
C PHE A 201 -14.99 2.47 32.02
N PHE A 202 -13.66 2.52 32.00
CA PHE A 202 -12.91 3.73 31.63
C PHE A 202 -13.09 4.14 30.17
N PHE A 203 -13.28 3.20 29.24
CA PHE A 203 -13.47 3.49 27.82
C PHE A 203 -14.74 4.28 27.58
N GLU A 204 -15.85 3.88 28.20
CA GLU A 204 -17.12 4.62 28.12
C GLU A 204 -16.99 6.02 28.74
N LEU A 205 -16.30 6.12 29.89
CA LEU A 205 -16.04 7.41 30.52
C LEU A 205 -15.16 8.31 29.65
N PHE A 206 -14.14 7.75 29.00
CA PHE A 206 -13.25 8.47 28.09
C PHE A 206 -13.96 8.93 26.82
N LYS A 207 -14.88 8.10 26.29
CA LYS A 207 -15.76 8.47 25.17
C LYS A 207 -16.67 9.63 25.56
N LEU A 208 -17.25 9.60 26.76
CA LEU A 208 -18.05 10.70 27.31
C LEU A 208 -17.21 11.98 27.46
N CYS A 209 -15.99 11.88 28.00
CA CYS A 209 -15.06 13.01 28.13
C CYS A 209 -14.66 13.58 26.76
N LYS A 210 -14.39 12.73 25.76
CA LYS A 210 -14.12 13.18 24.38
C LYS A 210 -15.29 13.95 23.79
N ILE A 211 -16.52 13.47 23.98
CA ILE A 211 -17.73 14.17 23.54
C ILE A 211 -17.90 15.49 24.30
N ALA A 212 -17.66 15.50 25.62
CA ALA A 212 -17.76 16.70 26.44
C ALA A 212 -16.75 17.79 26.01
N VAL A 213 -15.54 17.39 25.60
CA VAL A 213 -14.51 18.32 25.10
C VAL A 213 -14.75 18.76 23.66
N SER A 214 -15.41 17.92 22.83
CA SER A 214 -15.72 18.28 21.44
C SER A 214 -16.93 19.21 21.31
N ILE A 215 -17.79 19.29 22.35
CA ILE A 215 -18.84 20.31 22.41
C ILE A 215 -18.16 21.68 22.59
N PRO A 216 -18.30 22.60 21.63
CA PRO A 216 -17.72 23.94 21.77
C PRO A 216 -18.37 24.65 22.96
N VAL A 217 -17.59 24.91 24.01
CA VAL A 217 -18.03 25.59 25.24
C VAL A 217 -18.32 27.09 24.99
N SER A 218 -17.92 27.63 23.83
CA SER A 218 -18.04 29.05 23.51
C SER A 218 -18.60 29.31 22.13
N THR A 219 -19.21 30.48 21.96
CA THR A 219 -19.67 31.02 20.68
C THR A 219 -18.54 31.38 19.72
N ALA A 220 -17.28 31.35 20.16
CA ALA A 220 -16.11 31.75 19.36
C ALA A 220 -15.91 30.89 18.09
N SER A 221 -16.27 29.60 18.13
CA SER A 221 -16.24 28.75 16.92
C SER A 221 -17.26 29.22 15.87
N CYS A 222 -18.41 29.76 16.31
CA CYS A 222 -19.38 30.40 15.43
C CYS A 222 -18.85 31.75 14.92
N GLU A 223 -18.12 32.51 15.74
CA GLU A 223 -17.54 33.80 15.35
C GLU A 223 -16.52 33.67 14.22
N LEU A 224 -15.71 32.62 14.21
CA LEU A 224 -14.81 32.29 13.09
C LEU A 224 -15.59 32.01 11.80
N SER A 225 -16.66 31.22 11.89
CA SER A 225 -17.53 30.87 10.75
C SER A 225 -18.25 32.10 10.19
N PHE A 226 -18.79 32.97 11.06
CA PHE A 226 -19.45 34.21 10.67
C PHE A 226 -18.48 35.25 10.12
N SER A 227 -17.25 35.34 10.65
CA SER A 227 -16.21 36.22 10.13
C SER A 227 -15.76 35.82 8.72
N ALA A 228 -15.54 34.52 8.49
CA ALA A 228 -15.21 33.97 7.16
C ALA A 228 -16.34 34.25 6.15
N LEU A 229 -17.59 33.98 6.51
CA LEU A 229 -18.76 34.28 5.67
C LEU A 229 -18.90 35.78 5.37
N LYS A 230 -18.61 36.65 6.36
CA LYS A 230 -18.63 38.11 6.17
C LYS A 230 -17.58 38.55 5.15
N LEU A 231 -16.37 37.97 5.18
CA LEU A 231 -15.31 38.26 4.20
C LEU A 231 -15.72 37.82 2.79
N VAL A 232 -16.25 36.60 2.63
CA VAL A 232 -16.73 36.08 1.34
C VAL A 232 -17.85 36.96 0.78
N LYS A 233 -18.84 37.34 1.60
CA LYS A 233 -19.94 38.24 1.18
C LYS A 233 -19.44 39.64 0.81
N THR A 234 -18.49 40.19 1.56
CA THR A 234 -17.94 41.54 1.32
C THR A 234 -17.11 41.57 0.03
N TYR A 235 -16.29 40.53 -0.22
CA TYR A 235 -15.48 40.43 -1.43
C TYR A 235 -16.31 40.25 -2.69
N LEU A 236 -17.36 39.40 -2.64
CA LEU A 236 -18.19 39.07 -3.80
C LEU A 236 -19.39 40.01 -4.01
N ARG A 237 -19.59 41.05 -3.18
CA ARG A 237 -20.72 42.02 -3.22
C ARG A 237 -22.07 41.34 -3.57
N SER A 238 -22.44 40.36 -2.75
CA SER A 238 -23.40 39.26 -3.00
C SER A 238 -24.60 39.52 -3.94
N THR A 239 -24.59 38.83 -5.09
CA THR A 239 -25.75 38.38 -5.89
C THR A 239 -25.74 36.85 -6.11
N MET A 240 -25.21 36.06 -5.16
CA MET A 240 -25.10 34.60 -5.28
C MET A 240 -26.20 33.85 -4.50
N SER A 241 -26.48 32.61 -4.93
CA SER A 241 -27.42 31.70 -4.25
C SER A 241 -26.85 31.14 -2.93
N ASP A 242 -27.74 30.81 -2.00
CA ASP A 242 -27.37 30.33 -0.66
C ASP A 242 -26.57 29.01 -0.69
N ASP A 243 -26.88 28.09 -1.62
CA ASP A 243 -26.13 26.84 -1.77
C ASP A 243 -24.65 27.08 -2.14
N ARG A 244 -24.40 28.04 -3.04
CA ARG A 244 -23.04 28.41 -3.44
C ARG A 244 -22.29 29.09 -2.31
N LEU A 245 -22.98 29.94 -1.54
CA LEU A 245 -22.41 30.57 -0.36
C LEU A 245 -22.03 29.54 0.72
N SER A 246 -22.89 28.55 0.97
CA SER A 246 -22.64 27.49 1.95
C SER A 246 -21.39 26.66 1.58
N ASN A 247 -21.31 26.23 0.31
CA ASN A 247 -20.16 25.47 -0.19
C ASN A 247 -18.84 26.26 -0.10
N LEU A 248 -18.87 27.56 -0.43
CA LEU A 248 -17.70 28.45 -0.29
C LEU A 248 -17.35 28.71 1.19
N GLY A 249 -18.36 28.77 2.07
CA GLY A 249 -18.16 28.89 3.51
C GLY A 249 -17.37 27.71 4.08
N VAL A 250 -17.76 26.49 3.75
CA VAL A 250 -17.05 25.27 4.17
C VAL A 250 -15.60 25.27 3.64
N LEU A 251 -15.39 25.57 2.37
CA LEU A 251 -14.06 25.68 1.77
C LEU A 251 -13.18 26.74 2.45
N SER A 252 -13.76 27.88 2.83
CA SER A 252 -13.03 28.95 3.50
C SER A 252 -12.64 28.61 4.93
N ILE A 253 -13.43 27.79 5.62
CA ILE A 253 -13.17 27.34 7.00
C ILE A 253 -12.09 26.25 7.02
N GLU A 254 -12.15 25.30 6.08
CA GLU A 254 -11.20 24.18 6.00
C GLU A 254 -9.81 24.60 5.50
N CYS A 255 -9.73 25.70 4.73
CA CYS A 255 -8.49 26.23 4.17
C CYS A 255 -8.24 27.69 4.56
N PRO A 256 -8.07 28.00 5.86
CA PRO A 256 -8.00 29.38 6.36
C PRO A 256 -6.83 30.19 5.80
N ASN A 257 -5.73 29.53 5.40
CA ASN A 257 -4.49 30.20 4.98
C ASN A 257 -4.13 30.09 3.48
N ARG A 258 -4.85 29.28 2.69
CA ARG A 258 -4.48 29.03 1.26
C ARG A 258 -5.47 29.53 0.23
N LEU A 259 -6.76 29.61 0.54
CA LEU A 259 -7.79 29.88 -0.45
C LEU A 259 -8.34 31.30 -0.42
N ALA A 260 -8.28 32.02 0.69
CA ALA A 260 -8.77 33.40 0.74
C ALA A 260 -8.00 34.35 -0.21
N LYS A 261 -6.72 34.09 -0.50
CA LYS A 261 -5.94 34.86 -1.51
C LYS A 261 -6.01 34.24 -2.92
N THR A 262 -6.15 32.92 -3.02
CA THR A 262 -6.11 32.21 -4.31
C THR A 262 -7.46 32.18 -5.02
N ILE A 263 -8.57 32.10 -4.28
CA ILE A 263 -9.92 32.23 -4.84
C ILE A 263 -10.14 33.68 -5.32
N VAL A 264 -9.59 34.66 -4.60
CA VAL A 264 -9.53 36.08 -5.02
C VAL A 264 -8.78 36.22 -6.36
N PHE A 265 -7.68 35.49 -6.56
CA PHE A 265 -6.89 35.52 -7.80
C PHE A 265 -7.51 34.74 -8.98
N LEU A 266 -8.20 33.63 -8.70
CA LEU A 266 -8.83 32.80 -9.74
C LEU A 266 -10.21 33.31 -10.18
N MET A 267 -10.82 34.24 -9.44
CA MET A 267 -12.16 34.79 -9.74
C MET A 267 -12.16 36.24 -10.24
N THR A 268 -10.99 36.89 -10.40
CA THR A 268 -10.94 38.13 -11.19
C THR A 268 -11.19 37.79 -12.66
N PRO A 269 -12.22 38.32 -13.33
CA PRO A 269 -12.23 38.32 -14.77
C PRO A 269 -11.00 39.12 -15.20
N THR A 270 -10.13 38.49 -15.98
CA THR A 270 -9.07 39.18 -16.71
C THR A 270 -9.73 40.34 -17.44
N TRP A 271 -9.52 41.56 -16.93
CA TRP A 271 -9.85 42.78 -17.62
C TRP A 271 -8.84 42.88 -18.77
N ASP A 272 -9.16 42.23 -19.89
CA ASP A 272 -8.42 42.36 -21.13
C ASP A 272 -8.65 43.78 -21.64
N GLY A 273 -7.68 44.64 -21.35
CA GLY A 273 -7.55 45.94 -21.96
C GLY A 273 -7.16 45.77 -23.42
N THR A 274 -8.13 45.43 -24.27
CA THR A 274 -8.06 45.68 -25.70
C THR A 274 -9.40 46.25 -26.14
N GLY A 275 -9.42 47.57 -26.34
CA GLY A 275 -10.49 48.20 -27.08
C GLY A 275 -10.50 47.66 -28.50
N GLN A 276 -11.69 47.33 -29.00
CA GLN A 276 -12.08 47.77 -30.32
C GLN A 276 -13.60 47.76 -30.46
N ASP A 277 -14.08 48.92 -30.89
CA ASP A 277 -15.42 49.29 -31.28
C ASP A 277 -16.14 48.24 -32.15
N LYS A 278 -17.38 47.88 -31.76
CA LYS A 278 -18.62 48.08 -32.52
C LYS A 278 -19.83 47.53 -31.77
#